data_AF-A0A0S8AYT5-F1
#
_entry.id   AF-A0A0S8AYT5-F1
#
_cell.length_a   1.000
_cell.length_b   1.000
_cell.length_c   1.000
_cell.angle_alpha   90.00
_cell.angle_beta   90.00
_cell.angle_gamma   90.00
#
_symmetry.space_group_name_H-M   'P 1'
#
loop_
_entity.id
_entity.type
_entity.pdbx_description
1 polymer ?
#
loop_
_entity_poly.entity_id
_entity_poly.type
_entity_poly.pdbx_seq_one_letter_code
_entity_poly.pdbx_strand_id
1 'polypeptide(L)'
;MSQEARDYALAGNYDQARAAYTVAVHLRNDNPATQFDRALVSIQMGDYQAAINDLESVLGYDQFWESPVSNTLARNLMLQVLLKGKRESALTSLLPSIMGSFNKCVTNCHVFAIKTS
;
A
#
# COMPACT_ATOMS: atom_id res chain seq x y z
N MET A 1 -6.44 16.66 16.11
CA MET A 1 -7.17 15.44 15.69
C MET A 1 -6.24 14.40 15.07
N SER A 2 -5.38 14.74 14.10
CA SER A 2 -4.41 13.75 13.58
C SER A 2 -3.35 13.33 14.61
N GLN A 3 -2.92 14.22 15.51
CA GLN A 3 -2.00 13.85 16.61
C GLN A 3 -2.63 12.85 17.58
N GLU A 4 -3.87 13.07 18.00
CA GLU A 4 -4.62 12.12 18.85
C GLU A 4 -4.77 10.75 18.18
N ALA A 5 -5.03 10.72 16.87
CA ALA A 5 -5.06 9.47 16.11
C ALA A 5 -3.71 8.74 16.11
N ARG A 6 -2.59 9.49 16.05
CA ARG A 6 -1.23 8.93 16.20
C ARG A 6 -1.00 8.40 17.60
N ASP A 7 -1.44 9.10 18.63
CA ASP A 7 -1.29 8.66 20.01
C ASP A 7 -2.02 7.33 20.25
N TYR A 8 -3.25 7.18 19.73
CA TYR A 8 -3.95 5.91 19.74
C TYR A 8 -3.22 4.81 18.96
N ALA A 9 -2.67 5.13 17.79
CA ALA A 9 -1.91 4.16 16.99
C ALA A 9 -0.63 3.70 17.70
N LEU A 10 0.09 4.60 18.37
CA LEU A 10 1.28 4.30 19.16
C LEU A 10 0.95 3.48 20.42
N ALA A 11 -0.24 3.69 20.98
CA ALA A 11 -0.76 2.89 22.09
C ALA A 11 -1.31 1.51 21.66
N GLY A 12 -1.32 1.19 20.36
CA GLY A 12 -1.88 -0.06 19.82
C GLY A 12 -3.41 -0.09 19.78
N ASN A 13 -4.08 1.03 20.10
CA ASN A 13 -5.52 1.19 20.08
C ASN A 13 -6.01 1.48 18.65
N TYR A 14 -5.88 0.49 17.76
CA TYR A 14 -6.07 0.69 16.32
C TYR A 14 -7.50 1.07 15.93
N ASP A 15 -8.52 0.60 16.64
CA ASP A 15 -9.91 0.98 16.38
C ASP A 15 -10.17 2.47 16.67
N GLN A 16 -9.69 2.96 17.82
CA GLN A 16 -9.77 4.38 18.16
C GLN A 16 -8.93 5.22 17.20
N ALA A 17 -7.74 4.74 16.83
CA ALA A 17 -6.89 5.40 15.84
C ALA A 17 -7.60 5.52 14.49
N ARG A 18 -8.19 4.44 13.98
CA ARG A 18 -8.95 4.43 12.72
C ARG A 18 -10.13 5.40 12.75
N ALA A 19 -10.89 5.43 13.84
CA ALA A 19 -12.01 6.36 14.00
C ALA A 19 -11.52 7.82 13.99
N ALA A 20 -10.47 8.12 14.76
CA ALA A 20 -9.87 9.45 14.83
C ALA A 20 -9.27 9.89 13.48
N TYR A 21 -8.59 8.99 12.76
CA TYR A 21 -8.09 9.25 11.41
C TYR A 21 -9.22 9.46 10.41
N THR A 22 -10.31 8.71 10.51
CA THR A 22 -11.48 8.86 9.62
C THR A 22 -12.09 10.25 9.78
N VAL A 23 -12.28 10.70 11.01
CA VAL A 23 -12.72 12.07 11.29
C VAL A 23 -11.71 13.09 10.77
N ALA A 24 -10.41 12.87 11.01
CA ALA A 24 -9.37 13.80 10.57
C ALA A 24 -9.33 13.96 9.03
N VAL A 25 -9.46 12.86 8.28
CA VAL A 25 -9.53 12.86 6.81
C VAL A 25 -10.80 13.57 6.32
N HIS A 26 -11.95 13.38 6.99
CA HIS A 26 -13.18 14.10 6.62
C HIS A 26 -13.09 15.61 6.86
N LEU A 27 -12.43 16.04 7.94
CA LEU A 27 -12.27 17.46 8.25
C LEU A 27 -11.22 18.14 7.38
N ARG A 28 -10.18 17.41 6.98
CA ARG A 28 -9.09 17.90 6.13
C ARG A 28 -8.74 16.84 5.10
N ASN A 29 -9.55 16.83 4.04
CA ASN A 29 -9.40 15.88 2.93
C ASN A 29 -8.19 16.18 2.04
N ASP A 30 -7.36 17.17 2.39
CA ASP A 30 -6.22 17.66 1.61
C ASP A 30 -4.86 17.27 2.21
N ASN A 31 -4.83 16.42 3.24
CA ASN A 31 -3.59 16.05 3.91
C ASN A 31 -3.16 14.60 3.61
N PRO A 32 -2.28 14.37 2.62
CA PRO A 32 -1.81 13.03 2.27
C PRO A 32 -1.08 12.32 3.42
N ALA A 33 -0.45 13.07 4.34
CA ALA A 33 0.19 12.45 5.50
C ALA A 33 -0.81 11.79 6.45
N THR A 34 -1.99 12.39 6.64
CA THR A 34 -3.04 11.82 7.50
C THR A 34 -3.66 10.58 6.85
N GLN A 35 -3.83 10.59 5.52
CA GLN A 35 -4.30 9.42 4.77
C GLN A 35 -3.26 8.29 4.78
N PHE A 36 -1.97 8.61 4.64
CA PHE A 36 -0.89 7.64 4.75
C PHE A 36 -0.84 7.00 6.15
N ASP A 37 -0.94 7.80 7.21
CA ASP A 37 -0.97 7.28 8.59
C ASP A 37 -2.19 6.35 8.82
N ARG A 38 -3.35 6.69 8.24
CA ARG A 38 -4.55 5.82 8.28
C ARG A 38 -4.33 4.50 7.54
N ALA A 39 -3.62 4.53 6.41
CA ALA A 39 -3.24 3.33 5.69
C ALA A 39 -2.36 2.42 6.55
N LEU A 40 -1.40 2.99 7.29
CA LEU A 40 -0.55 2.23 8.21
C LEU A 40 -1.35 1.56 9.33
N VAL A 41 -2.31 2.27 9.93
CA VAL A 41 -3.21 1.67 10.93
C VAL A 41 -4.04 0.54 10.32
N SER A 42 -4.56 0.74 9.12
CA SER A 42 -5.34 -0.28 8.41
C SER A 42 -4.52 -1.54 8.12
N ILE A 43 -3.23 -1.38 7.78
CA ILE A 43 -2.28 -2.51 7.65
C ILE A 43 -2.11 -3.26 8.98
N GLN A 44 -1.94 -2.55 10.10
CA GLN A 44 -1.80 -3.18 11.43
C GLN A 44 -3.05 -3.96 11.84
N MET A 45 -4.22 -3.51 11.38
CA MET A 45 -5.48 -4.20 11.62
C MET A 45 -5.77 -5.34 10.62
N GLY A 46 -4.93 -5.52 9.60
CA GLY A 46 -5.16 -6.50 8.53
C GLY A 46 -6.21 -6.08 7.50
N ASP A 47 -6.69 -4.84 7.52
CA ASP A 47 -7.56 -4.28 6.48
C ASP A 47 -6.70 -3.76 5.32
N TYR A 48 -6.12 -4.70 4.59
CA TYR A 48 -5.23 -4.42 3.47
C TYR A 48 -5.96 -3.75 2.30
N GLN A 49 -7.27 -3.95 2.18
CA GLN A 49 -8.05 -3.35 1.09
C GLN A 49 -8.27 -1.86 1.34
N ALA A 50 -8.61 -1.46 2.57
CA ALA A 50 -8.67 -0.06 2.95
C ALA A 50 -7.30 0.61 2.85
N ALA A 51 -6.24 -0.07 3.32
CA ALA A 51 -4.87 0.43 3.20
C ALA A 51 -4.46 0.72 1.75
N ILE A 52 -4.75 -0.19 0.82
CA ILE A 52 -4.44 0.02 -0.61
C ILE A 52 -5.17 1.27 -1.14
N ASN A 53 -6.45 1.43 -0.84
CA ASN A 53 -7.23 2.57 -1.34
C ASN A 53 -6.70 3.91 -0.80
N ASP A 54 -6.28 3.93 0.46
CA ASP A 54 -5.65 5.11 1.06
C ASP A 54 -4.28 5.41 0.42
N LEU A 55 -3.45 4.39 0.20
CA LEU A 55 -2.15 4.54 -0.48
C LEU A 55 -2.30 5.01 -1.94
N GLU A 56 -3.30 4.50 -2.68
CA GLU A 56 -3.63 4.95 -4.03
C GLU A 56 -4.01 6.44 -4.04
N SER A 57 -4.81 6.86 -3.06
CA SER A 57 -5.22 8.27 -2.92
C SER A 57 -4.01 9.17 -2.63
N VAL A 58 -3.09 8.72 -1.77
CA VAL A 58 -1.87 9.46 -1.41
C VAL A 58 -0.95 9.69 -2.61
N LEU A 59 -0.86 8.73 -3.54
CA LEU A 59 -0.08 8.88 -4.77
C LEU A 59 -0.63 9.95 -5.73
N GLY A 60 -1.90 10.33 -5.59
CA GLY A 60 -2.53 11.36 -6.42
C GLY A 60 -2.12 12.80 -6.08
N TYR A 61 -1.41 13.04 -4.96
CA TYR A 61 -1.07 14.40 -4.50
C TYR A 61 0.26 14.91 -5.04
N ASP A 62 1.35 14.23 -4.71
CA ASP A 62 2.71 14.65 -5.05
C ASP A 62 3.61 13.41 -5.22
N GLN A 63 4.55 13.51 -6.14
CA GLN A 63 5.59 12.52 -6.41
C GLN A 63 6.42 12.18 -5.15
N PHE A 64 6.51 13.08 -4.15
CA PHE A 64 7.17 12.80 -2.87
C PHE A 64 6.70 11.49 -2.20
N TRP A 65 5.41 11.18 -2.32
CA TRP A 65 4.81 10.03 -1.63
C TRP A 65 5.10 8.68 -2.28
N GLU A 66 5.65 8.65 -3.50
CA GLU A 66 6.02 7.40 -4.18
C GLU A 66 6.98 6.56 -3.34
N SER A 67 7.99 7.19 -2.73
CA SER A 67 9.00 6.49 -1.93
C SER A 67 8.44 5.91 -0.63
N PRO A 68 7.74 6.68 0.24
CA PRO A 68 7.06 6.13 1.41
C PRO A 68 6.07 5.00 1.09
N VAL A 69 5.24 5.19 0.06
CA VAL A 69 4.22 4.21 -0.36
C VAL A 69 4.90 2.94 -0.87
N SER A 70 5.89 3.06 -1.76
CA SER A 70 6.67 1.93 -2.29
C SER A 70 7.37 1.13 -1.18
N ASN A 71 7.97 1.82 -0.21
CA ASN A 71 8.62 1.17 0.93
C ASN A 71 7.62 0.39 1.82
N THR A 72 6.44 0.96 2.07
CA THR A 72 5.37 0.28 2.83
C THR A 72 4.86 -0.98 2.10
N LEU A 73 4.67 -0.90 0.79
CA LEU A 73 4.29 -2.05 -0.05
C LEU A 73 5.37 -3.13 -0.06
N ALA A 74 6.64 -2.73 -0.19
CA ALA A 74 7.77 -3.66 -0.21
C ALA A 74 7.87 -4.50 1.07
N ARG A 75 7.52 -3.90 2.22
CA ARG A 75 7.57 -4.54 3.54
C ARG A 75 6.37 -5.45 3.85
N ASN A 76 5.27 -5.33 3.09
CA ASN A 76 4.03 -6.07 3.35
C ASN A 76 3.65 -6.96 2.16
N LEU A 77 3.97 -8.25 2.26
CA LEU A 77 3.69 -9.24 1.20
C LEU A 77 2.20 -9.28 0.82
N MET A 78 1.30 -9.16 1.81
CA MET A 78 -0.14 -9.21 1.55
C MET A 78 -0.62 -8.08 0.64
N LEU A 79 -0.07 -6.86 0.80
CA LEU A 79 -0.38 -5.74 -0.10
C LEU A 79 0.05 -6.06 -1.53
N GLN A 80 1.23 -6.65 -1.72
CA GLN A 80 1.73 -7.01 -3.05
C GLN A 80 0.86 -8.09 -3.73
N VAL A 81 0.43 -9.09 -2.98
CA VAL A 81 -0.43 -10.17 -3.49
C VAL A 81 -1.78 -9.61 -3.93
N LEU A 82 -2.40 -8.75 -3.11
CA LEU A 82 -3.68 -8.13 -3.43
C LEU A 82 -3.58 -7.16 -4.62
N LEU A 83 -2.48 -6.41 -4.73
CA LEU A 83 -2.26 -5.51 -5.86
C LEU A 83 -2.08 -6.24 -7.19
N LYS A 84 -1.42 -7.41 -7.20
CA LYS A 84 -1.33 -8.23 -8.43
C LYS A 84 -2.71 -8.70 -8.92
N GLY A 85 -3.68 -8.85 -8.02
CA GLY A 85 -5.07 -9.15 -8.35
C GLY A 85 -5.86 -7.94 -8.87
N LYS A 86 -5.48 -6.72 -8.49
CA LYS A 86 -6.05 -5.46 -9.02
C LYS A 86 -5.45 -5.15 -10.39
N ARG A 87 -6.20 -5.42 -11.46
CA ARG A 87 -5.89 -4.95 -12.81
C ARG A 87 -6.08 -3.42 -12.84
N GLU A 88 -5.04 -2.67 -13.22
CA GLU A 88 -5.05 -1.20 -13.45
C GLU A 88 -4.92 -0.26 -12.23
N SER A 89 -4.07 -0.57 -11.23
CA SER A 89 -3.73 0.42 -10.18
C SER A 89 -2.40 1.14 -10.44
N ALA A 90 -2.30 2.43 -10.10
CA ALA A 90 -1.06 3.19 -10.15
C ALA A 90 0.05 2.60 -9.25
N LEU A 91 -0.33 1.85 -8.20
CA LEU A 91 0.63 1.14 -7.35
C LEU A 91 1.39 0.04 -8.10
N THR A 92 0.79 -0.57 -9.13
CA THR A 92 1.47 -1.64 -9.89
C THR A 92 2.68 -1.15 -10.68
N SER A 93 2.73 0.12 -11.09
CA SER A 93 3.89 0.70 -11.77
C SER A 93 5.05 1.02 -10.84
N LEU A 94 4.81 1.05 -9.52
CA LEU A 94 5.85 1.18 -8.49
C LEU A 94 6.47 -0.18 -8.10
N LEU A 95 5.81 -1.31 -8.42
CA LEU A 95 6.31 -2.67 -8.19
C LEU A 95 7.56 -3.07 -9.00
N PRO A 96 7.81 -2.62 -10.25
CA PRO A 96 9.02 -2.97 -11.00
C PRO A 96 10.29 -2.56 -10.25
N SER A 97 10.26 -1.43 -9.54
CA SER A 97 11.34 -0.93 -8.69
C SER A 97 11.58 -1.81 -7.45
N ILE A 98 10.56 -2.58 -7.01
CA ILE A 98 10.60 -3.48 -5.84
C ILE A 98 10.97 -4.92 -6.28
N MET A 99 10.55 -5.34 -7.48
CA MET A 99 10.78 -6.71 -8.00
C MET A 99 12.11 -6.88 -8.76
N GLY A 100 12.96 -5.85 -8.83
CA GLY A 100 14.28 -5.89 -9.49
C GLY A 100 15.27 -6.95 -8.94
N SER A 101 14.96 -7.63 -7.84
CA SER A 101 15.80 -8.70 -7.29
C SER A 101 15.18 -10.12 -7.37
N PHE A 102 13.92 -10.27 -7.78
CA PHE A 102 13.27 -11.60 -7.83
C PHE A 102 13.03 -12.15 -9.22
N ASN A 103 13.24 -11.37 -10.29
CA ASN A 103 12.90 -11.79 -11.65
C ASN A 103 14.03 -12.48 -12.43
N LYS A 104 15.12 -12.92 -11.77
CA LYS A 104 16.14 -13.77 -12.42
C LYS A 104 15.92 -15.28 -12.27
N CYS A 105 14.95 -15.73 -11.46
CA CYS A 105 14.78 -17.17 -11.20
C CYS A 105 13.56 -17.82 -11.86
N VAL A 106 12.64 -17.08 -12.50
CA VAL A 106 11.42 -17.70 -13.08
C VAL A 106 11.54 -17.98 -14.58
N THR A 107 12.53 -17.44 -15.29
CA THR A 107 12.65 -17.63 -16.75
C THR A 107 13.50 -18.83 -17.18
N ASN A 108 13.88 -19.75 -16.28
CA ASN A 108 14.70 -20.92 -16.66
C ASN A 108 14.08 -22.31 -16.39
N CYS A 109 12.75 -22.39 -16.18
CA CYS A 109 12.04 -23.66 -16.26
C CYS A 109 11.47 -23.86 -17.67
N HIS A 110 12.31 -24.44 -18.54
CA HIS A 110 11.97 -25.38 -19.61
C HIS A 110 10.50 -25.43 -20.04
N VAL A 111 10.10 -24.54 -20.97
CA VAL A 111 9.00 -24.86 -21.89
C VAL A 111 9.62 -25.57 -23.08
N PHE A 112 9.79 -26.87 -22.91
CA PHE A 112 10.15 -27.80 -23.95
C PHE A 112 8.98 -27.89 -24.95
N ALA A 113 9.29 -27.62 -26.22
CA ALA A 113 8.66 -28.12 -27.44
C ALA A 113 7.13 -28.32 -27.47
N ILE A 114 6.44 -27.45 -28.23
CA ILE A 114 5.43 -27.91 -29.20
C ILE A 114 5.67 -27.18 -30.53
N LYS A 115 6.53 -27.78 -31.38
CA LYS A 115 6.37 -27.70 -32.83
C LYS A 115 5.48 -28.88 -33.21
N THR A 116 4.31 -28.62 -33.77
CA THR A 116 3.59 -29.61 -34.59
C THR A 116 3.14 -28.92 -35.87
N SER A 117 3.76 -29.37 -36.95
CA SER A 117 3.36 -29.43 -38.36
C SER A 117 2.62 -28.26 -39.01
#